data_AF-A0A1G2BRG5-F1
#
_entry.id   AF-A0A1G2BRG5-F1
#
_cell.length_a   1.000
_cell.length_b   1.000
_cell.length_c   1.000
_cell.angle_alpha   90.00
_cell.angle_beta   90.00
_cell.angle_gamma   90.00
#
_symmetry.space_group_name_H-M   'P 1'
#
loop_
_entity.id
_entity.type
_entity.pdbx_description
1 polymer ?
#
loop_
_entity_poly.entity_id
_entity_poly.type
_entity_poly.pdbx_seq_one_letter_code
_entity_poly.pdbx_strand_id
1 'polypeptide(L)'
;MIGIDITDINRFAKIVIKDFSHWSKFFTKSEWEIGFSAPDPARALAGIFAAKEAVMKASGGKLVGRFDRIQIEHEPDGKPIVKIDEKKQDNIHISISHDRDIVVAVAIKL
;
A
#
# COMPACT_ATOMS: atom_id res chain seq x y z
N MET A 1 -3.94 12.90 -12.79
CA MET A 1 -4.33 11.51 -13.15
C MET A 1 -4.89 10.81 -11.92
N ILE A 2 -5.81 9.86 -12.08
CA ILE A 2 -6.40 9.10 -10.97
C ILE A 2 -6.05 7.60 -11.10
N GLY A 3 -5.92 6.93 -9.97
CA GLY A 3 -5.78 5.48 -9.87
C GLY A 3 -6.67 4.95 -8.75
N ILE A 4 -7.22 3.76 -8.94
CA ILE A 4 -8.05 3.07 -7.96
C ILE A 4 -7.71 1.58 -7.98
N ASP A 5 -7.73 0.96 -6.82
CA ASP A 5 -7.56 -0.49 -6.67
C ASP A 5 -8.49 -1.05 -5.60
N ILE A 6 -8.92 -2.30 -5.80
CA ILE A 6 -9.67 -3.09 -4.84
C ILE A 6 -8.92 -4.39 -4.60
N THR A 7 -8.78 -4.76 -3.33
CA THR A 7 -8.03 -5.94 -2.92
C THR A 7 -8.84 -6.76 -1.90
N ASP A 8 -8.93 -8.06 -2.15
CA ASP A 8 -9.50 -9.03 -1.21
C ASP A 8 -8.51 -9.30 -0.06
N ILE A 9 -8.95 -9.04 1.17
CA ILE A 9 -8.19 -9.22 2.40
C ILE A 9 -7.81 -10.69 2.60
N ASN A 10 -8.63 -11.64 2.13
CA ASN A 10 -8.37 -13.07 2.30
C ASN A 10 -7.09 -13.55 1.60
N ARG A 11 -6.59 -12.80 0.60
CA ARG A 11 -5.27 -13.04 -0.02
C ARG A 11 -4.12 -12.91 0.98
N PHE A 12 -4.35 -12.17 2.07
CA PHE A 12 -3.37 -11.88 3.13
C PHE A 12 -3.66 -12.64 4.43
N ALA A 13 -4.78 -13.35 4.55
CA ALA A 13 -5.20 -14.01 5.79
C ALA A 13 -4.26 -15.11 6.30
N LYS A 14 -3.48 -15.74 5.40
CA LYS A 14 -2.52 -16.81 5.74
C LYS A 14 -1.08 -16.32 5.83
N ILE A 15 -0.84 -15.02 5.70
CA ILE A 15 0.51 -14.45 5.72
C ILE A 15 1.03 -14.42 7.17
N VAL A 16 2.27 -14.88 7.35
CA VAL A 16 2.97 -14.86 8.64
C VAL A 16 4.26 -14.07 8.54
N ILE A 17 4.63 -13.40 9.63
CA ILE A 17 5.73 -12.42 9.64
C ILE A 17 7.08 -13.00 9.19
N LYS A 18 7.30 -14.30 9.47
CA LYS A 18 8.55 -15.02 9.17
C LYS A 18 8.77 -15.27 7.67
N ASP A 19 7.74 -15.12 6.84
CA ASP A 19 7.78 -15.45 5.41
C ASP A 19 8.05 -14.24 4.50
N PHE A 20 8.67 -13.18 5.04
CA PHE A 20 8.89 -11.92 4.33
C PHE A 20 9.63 -12.08 2.98
N SER A 21 10.52 -13.07 2.85
CA SER A 21 11.26 -13.34 1.62
C SER A 21 10.36 -13.38 0.37
N HIS A 22 9.21 -14.07 0.46
CA HIS A 22 8.25 -14.18 -0.64
C HIS A 22 7.57 -12.84 -0.98
N TRP A 23 7.43 -11.98 0.02
CA TRP A 23 6.67 -10.73 -0.02
C TRP A 23 7.53 -9.48 -0.22
N SER A 24 8.86 -9.64 -0.16
CA SER A 24 9.85 -8.58 -0.32
C SER A 24 9.77 -7.82 -1.65
N LYS A 25 9.14 -8.42 -2.68
CA LYS A 25 8.87 -7.75 -3.96
C LYS A 25 7.67 -6.79 -3.92
N PHE A 26 6.82 -6.89 -2.92
CA PHE A 26 5.59 -6.08 -2.78
C PHE A 26 5.68 -5.07 -1.65
N PHE A 27 6.37 -5.43 -0.56
CA PHE A 27 6.47 -4.63 0.65
C PHE A 27 7.93 -4.37 1.00
N THR A 28 8.21 -3.16 1.49
CA THR A 28 9.44 -2.88 2.22
C THR A 28 9.41 -3.51 3.60
N LYS A 29 10.58 -3.63 4.24
CA LYS A 29 10.66 -4.11 5.63
C LYS A 29 9.83 -3.25 6.59
N SER A 30 9.91 -1.92 6.43
CA SER A 30 9.12 -0.98 7.24
C SER A 30 7.62 -1.21 7.10
N GLU A 31 7.12 -1.31 5.87
CA GLU A 31 5.69 -1.59 5.60
C GLU A 31 5.25 -2.95 6.14
N TRP A 32 6.12 -3.95 6.05
CA TRP A 32 5.86 -5.28 6.59
C TRP A 32 5.73 -5.26 8.10
N GLU A 33 6.69 -4.64 8.79
CA GLU A 33 6.69 -4.50 10.25
C GLU A 33 5.47 -3.70 10.73
N ILE A 34 5.17 -2.57 10.09
CA ILE A 34 3.98 -1.76 10.37
C ILE A 34 2.71 -2.60 10.17
N GLY A 35 2.58 -3.28 9.03
CA GLY A 35 1.45 -4.16 8.75
C GLY A 35 1.23 -5.21 9.84
N PHE A 36 2.30 -5.87 10.30
CA PHE A 36 2.23 -6.88 11.35
C PHE A 36 2.03 -6.34 12.77
N SER A 37 2.29 -5.06 13.00
CA SER A 37 1.98 -4.39 14.27
C SER A 37 0.54 -3.92 14.40
N ALA A 38 -0.22 -3.90 13.29
CA ALA A 38 -1.62 -3.52 13.30
C ALA A 38 -2.49 -4.59 14.01
N PRO A 39 -3.65 -4.21 14.59
CA PRO A 39 -4.57 -5.17 15.19
C PRO A 39 -5.05 -6.26 14.21
N ASP A 40 -5.04 -5.96 12.92
CA ASP A 40 -5.39 -6.87 11.84
C ASP A 40 -4.34 -6.77 10.72
N PRO A 41 -3.30 -7.63 10.75
CA PRO A 41 -2.23 -7.58 9.77
C PRO A 41 -2.68 -7.84 8.34
N ALA A 42 -3.65 -8.72 8.13
CA ALA A 42 -4.13 -9.05 6.79
C ALA A 42 -4.77 -7.82 6.13
N ARG A 43 -5.64 -7.12 6.85
CA ARG A 43 -6.26 -5.88 6.39
C ARG A 43 -5.25 -4.76 6.18
N ALA A 44 -4.29 -4.60 7.08
CA ALA A 44 -3.25 -3.57 6.96
C ALA A 44 -2.37 -3.79 5.72
N LEU A 45 -1.90 -5.01 5.50
CA LEU A 45 -1.08 -5.36 4.34
C LEU A 45 -1.88 -5.27 3.03
N ALA A 46 -3.16 -5.68 3.02
CA ALA A 46 -4.06 -5.48 1.89
C ALA A 46 -4.27 -3.98 1.59
N GLY A 47 -4.40 -3.15 2.62
CA GLY A 47 -4.41 -1.67 2.57
C GLY A 47 -3.23 -1.10 1.81
N ILE A 48 -2.02 -1.45 2.25
CA ILE A 48 -0.77 -1.00 1.64
C ILE A 48 -0.68 -1.50 0.18
N PHE A 49 -1.03 -2.76 -0.07
CA PHE A 49 -1.01 -3.33 -1.42
C PHE A 49 -1.92 -2.56 -2.39
N ALA A 50 -3.19 -2.36 -2.02
CA ALA A 50 -4.15 -1.61 -2.82
C ALA A 50 -3.69 -0.15 -3.04
N ALA A 51 -3.14 0.49 -2.02
CA ALA A 51 -2.60 1.84 -2.14
C ALA A 51 -1.43 1.93 -3.13
N LYS A 52 -0.50 0.97 -3.11
CA LYS A 52 0.58 0.90 -4.10
C LYS A 52 0.06 0.73 -5.52
N GLU A 53 -0.91 -0.15 -5.73
CA GLU A 53 -1.58 -0.34 -7.03
C GLU A 53 -2.27 0.94 -7.52
N ALA A 54 -3.01 1.63 -6.64
CA ALA A 54 -3.64 2.90 -6.97
C ALA A 54 -2.59 3.97 -7.36
N VAL A 55 -1.48 4.07 -6.64
CA VAL A 55 -0.37 5.00 -6.96
C VAL A 55 0.29 4.66 -8.30
N MET A 56 0.52 3.37 -8.59
CA MET A 56 1.05 2.94 -9.89
C MET A 56 0.15 3.39 -11.05
N LYS A 57 -1.17 3.20 -10.90
CA LYS A 57 -2.18 3.62 -11.89
C LYS A 57 -2.22 5.14 -12.05
N ALA A 58 -2.22 5.90 -10.94
CA ALA A 58 -2.19 7.36 -10.96
C ALA A 58 -0.90 7.94 -11.59
N SER A 59 0.19 7.17 -11.60
CA SER A 59 1.50 7.56 -12.16
C SER A 59 1.61 7.42 -13.68
N GLY A 60 0.53 7.04 -14.38
CA GLY A 60 0.52 6.97 -15.84
C GLY A 60 1.35 5.83 -16.41
N GLY A 61 1.41 4.70 -15.69
CA GLY A 61 2.09 3.49 -16.16
C GLY A 61 3.62 3.47 -15.91
N LYS A 62 4.24 4.59 -15.53
CA LYS A 62 5.70 4.69 -15.32
C LYS A 62 6.26 3.79 -14.21
N LEU A 63 5.39 3.30 -13.32
CA LEU A 63 5.74 2.48 -12.17
C LEU A 63 5.13 1.08 -12.22
N VAL A 64 4.57 0.65 -13.35
CA VAL A 64 3.95 -0.68 -13.47
C VAL A 64 4.95 -1.76 -13.07
N GLY A 65 4.55 -2.61 -12.11
CA GLY A 65 5.37 -3.69 -11.56
C GLY A 65 6.48 -3.25 -10.61
N ARG A 66 6.58 -1.96 -10.28
CA ARG A 66 7.64 -1.38 -9.42
C ARG A 66 7.17 -1.09 -8.00
N PHE A 67 6.62 -2.11 -7.34
CA PHE A 67 6.25 -2.06 -5.93
C PHE A 67 7.42 -1.71 -5.01
N ASP A 68 8.65 -2.09 -5.41
CA ASP A 68 9.90 -1.81 -4.72
C ASP A 68 10.20 -0.31 -4.62
N ARG A 69 9.68 0.49 -5.55
CA ARG A 69 9.90 1.94 -5.58
C ARG A 69 8.87 2.74 -4.79
N ILE A 70 7.71 2.16 -4.52
CA ILE A 70 6.59 2.84 -3.86
C ILE A 70 6.55 2.41 -2.41
N GLN A 71 6.45 3.38 -1.50
CA GLN A 71 6.26 3.13 -0.08
C GLN A 71 5.05 3.91 0.42
N ILE A 72 4.22 3.25 1.22
CA ILE A 72 3.08 3.84 1.90
C ILE A 72 3.42 3.96 3.38
N GLU A 73 3.49 5.19 3.86
CA GLU A 73 3.70 5.50 5.27
C GLU A 73 2.50 6.26 5.82
N HIS A 74 2.42 6.41 7.14
CA HIS A 74 1.39 7.20 7.79
C HIS A 74 2.04 8.27 8.66
N GLU A 75 1.55 9.51 8.56
CA GLU A 75 1.90 10.58 9.49
C GLU A 75 1.33 10.27 10.89
N PRO A 76 1.81 10.95 11.96
CA PRO A 76 1.35 10.67 13.33
C PRO A 76 -0.15 10.82 13.56
N ASP A 77 -0.84 11.60 12.72
CA ASP A 77 -2.29 11.76 12.72
C ASP A 77 -3.05 10.63 11.98
N GLY A 78 -2.31 9.65 11.44
CA GLY A 78 -2.83 8.54 10.67
C GLY A 78 -3.06 8.85 9.19
N LYS A 79 -2.65 10.02 8.69
CA LYS A 79 -2.80 10.35 7.27
C LYS A 79 -1.80 9.54 6.42
N PRO A 80 -2.25 8.77 5.42
CA PRO A 80 -1.35 8.04 4.55
C PRO A 80 -0.61 8.99 3.59
N ILE A 81 0.69 8.75 3.42
CA ILE A 81 1.59 9.49 2.51
C ILE A 81 2.30 8.52 1.56
N VAL A 82 2.68 9.03 0.39
CA VAL A 82 3.38 8.27 -0.64
C VAL A 82 4.83 8.70 -0.71
N LYS A 83 5.75 7.74 -0.70
CA LYS A 83 7.13 7.94 -1.15
C LYS A 83 7.38 7.15 -2.42
N ILE A 84 8.10 7.76 -3.36
CA ILE A 84 8.63 7.10 -4.56
C ILE A 84 10.14 7.28 -4.55
N ASP A 85 10.88 6.17 -4.63
CA ASP A 85 12.35 6.17 -4.49
C ASP A 85 12.81 6.93 -3.23
N GLU A 86 12.18 6.62 -2.09
CA GLU A 86 12.43 7.24 -0.77
C GLU A 86 12.09 8.75 -0.69
N LYS A 87 11.59 9.35 -1.77
CA LYS A 87 11.20 10.78 -1.81
C LYS A 87 9.69 10.93 -1.61
N LYS A 88 9.30 11.73 -0.61
CA LYS A 88 7.89 12.12 -0.39
C LYS A 88 7.31 12.75 -1.66
N GLN A 89 6.09 12.36 -2.00
CA GLN A 89 5.36 12.85 -3.16
C GLN A 89 4.21 13.74 -2.71
N ASP A 90 4.45 15.04 -2.61
CA ASP A 90 3.45 15.97 -2.09
C ASP A 90 2.27 16.20 -3.06
N ASN A 91 2.44 15.85 -4.34
CA ASN A 91 1.40 15.96 -5.36
C ASN A 91 0.62 14.66 -5.60
N ILE A 92 0.89 13.59 -4.84
CA ILE A 92 0.11 12.35 -4.90
C ILE A 92 -0.61 12.18 -3.57
N HIS A 93 -1.93 12.29 -3.60
CA HIS A 93 -2.78 12.06 -2.43
C HIS A 93 -3.47 10.72 -2.54
N ILE A 94 -3.54 10.00 -1.42
CA ILE A 94 -4.20 8.70 -1.35
C ILE A 94 -5.22 8.65 -0.22
N SER A 95 -6.20 7.77 -0.37
CA SER A 95 -7.14 7.40 0.69
C SER A 95 -7.39 5.90 0.62
N ILE A 96 -7.46 5.26 1.78
CA ILE A 96 -7.63 3.83 1.95
C ILE A 96 -8.89 3.63 2.80
N SER A 97 -9.76 2.73 2.37
CA SER A 97 -10.96 2.32 3.10
C SER A 97 -11.10 0.81 3.03
N HIS A 98 -11.86 0.24 3.96
CA HIS A 98 -12.15 -1.19 3.97
C HIS A 98 -13.55 -1.43 4.53
N ASP A 99 -14.18 -2.50 4.07
CA ASP A 99 -15.41 -3.05 4.64
C ASP A 99 -15.38 -4.57 4.46
N ARG A 100 -15.76 -5.31 5.52
CA ARG A 100 -15.69 -6.78 5.54
C ARG A 100 -14.34 -7.31 5.01
N ASP A 101 -14.38 -8.03 3.89
CA ASP A 101 -13.24 -8.70 3.27
C ASP A 101 -12.59 -7.90 2.14
N ILE A 102 -13.01 -6.64 1.92
CA ILE A 102 -12.49 -5.80 0.85
C ILE A 102 -11.78 -4.57 1.39
N VAL A 103 -10.67 -4.24 0.74
CA VAL A 103 -9.98 -2.96 0.85
C VAL A 103 -10.11 -2.24 -0.48
N VAL A 104 -10.34 -0.93 -0.43
CA VAL A 104 -10.25 -0.04 -1.58
C VAL A 104 -9.22 1.05 -1.29
N ALA A 105 -8.44 1.40 -2.31
CA ALA A 105 -7.57 2.57 -2.25
C ALA A 105 -7.74 3.43 -3.51
N VAL A 106 -7.71 4.73 -3.33
CA VAL A 106 -7.71 5.72 -4.42
C VAL A 106 -6.45 6.58 -4.32
N ALA A 107 -5.90 6.94 -5.46
CA ALA A 107 -4.78 7.86 -5.60
C ALA A 107 -5.10 8.94 -6.64
N ILE A 108 -4.81 10.20 -6.31
CA ILE A 108 -4.90 11.32 -7.23
C ILE A 108 -3.54 12.01 -7.32
N LYS A 109 -3.04 12.18 -8.55
CA LYS A 109 -1.86 12.97 -8.86
C LYS A 109 -2.27 14.33 -9.42
N LEU A 110 -1.95 15.38 -8.67
CA LEU A 110 -2.13 16.80 -9.03
C LEU A 110 -0.94 17.33 -9.84
#